data_AF-A0A919HW99-F1
#
_entry.id   AF-A0A919HW99-F1
#
_cell.length_a   1.000
_cell.length_b   1.000
_cell.length_c   1.000
_cell.angle_alpha   90.00
_cell.angle_beta   90.00
_cell.angle_gamma   90.00
#
_symmetry.space_group_name_H-M   'P 1'
#
loop_
_entity.id
_entity.type
_entity.pdbx_description
1 polymer ?
#
loop_
_entity_poly.entity_id
_entity_poly.type
_entity_poly.pdbx_seq_one_letter_code
_entity_poly.pdbx_strand_id
1 'polypeptide(L)'
;MTVVGPKGSLTNVRVLGPTRPLSQLEVSRADCFTLGIKAPVRESGQLENAGSALLIGPAGHVELHSQVICARRHIHMSPQDARQLNVSNGQKVSVRSNGERQLTFDEVVVRVRDDFALEFHIDTEEANAAGLKNGAQVTLIG
;
A
#
# COMPACT_ATOMS: atom_id res chain seq x y z
N MET A 1 -2.60 -16.01 -7.35
CA MET A 1 -1.39 -15.81 -8.17
C MET A 1 -0.18 -16.25 -7.37
N THR A 2 0.88 -16.72 -8.02
CA THR A 2 2.16 -16.99 -7.35
C THR A 2 3.17 -15.92 -7.75
N VAL A 3 3.86 -15.35 -6.76
CA VAL A 3 4.96 -14.40 -6.95
C VAL A 3 6.25 -15.14 -6.65
N VAL A 4 7.22 -15.07 -7.55
CA VAL A 4 8.54 -15.70 -7.38
C VAL A 4 9.61 -14.62 -7.41
N GLY A 5 10.49 -14.64 -6.42
CA GLY A 5 11.72 -13.87 -6.38
C GLY A 5 12.95 -14.78 -6.29
N PRO A 6 14.17 -14.20 -6.25
CA PRO A 6 15.41 -14.98 -6.27
C PRO A 6 15.59 -15.99 -5.14
N LYS A 7 14.96 -15.75 -3.97
CA LYS A 7 15.13 -16.58 -2.77
C LYS A 7 13.94 -17.53 -2.52
N GLY A 8 12.76 -17.20 -3.03
CA GLY A 8 11.56 -17.95 -2.71
C GLY A 8 10.31 -17.42 -3.40
N SER A 9 9.16 -17.90 -2.98
CA SER A 9 7.87 -17.59 -3.59
C SER A 9 6.76 -17.37 -2.57
N LEU A 10 5.78 -16.54 -2.93
CA LEU A 10 4.51 -16.38 -2.23
C LEU A 10 3.38 -16.92 -3.10
N THR A 11 2.57 -17.83 -2.55
CA THR A 11 1.39 -18.39 -3.23
C THR A 11 0.11 -17.69 -2.76
N ASN A 12 -0.98 -17.88 -3.49
CA ASN A 12 -2.30 -17.30 -3.17
C ASN A 12 -2.31 -15.77 -3.04
N VAL A 13 -1.41 -15.08 -3.74
CA VAL A 13 -1.40 -13.62 -3.81
C VAL A 13 -2.65 -13.15 -4.56
N ARG A 14 -3.38 -12.22 -3.94
CA ARG A 14 -4.64 -11.66 -4.43
C ARG A 14 -4.39 -10.72 -5.62
N VAL A 15 -5.25 -10.79 -6.63
CA VAL A 15 -5.30 -9.82 -7.73
C VAL A 15 -6.39 -8.80 -7.41
N LEU A 16 -6.07 -7.51 -7.48
CA LEU A 16 -7.02 -6.42 -7.28
C LEU A 16 -7.48 -5.86 -8.63
N GLY A 17 -8.80 -5.73 -8.81
CA GLY A 17 -9.42 -5.13 -9.99
C GLY A 17 -9.78 -3.64 -9.80
N PRO A 18 -10.22 -2.96 -10.88
CA PRO A 18 -10.19 -3.42 -12.26
C PRO A 18 -8.75 -3.49 -12.81
N THR A 19 -8.59 -3.97 -14.05
CA THR A 19 -7.29 -3.91 -14.74
C THR A 19 -6.81 -2.46 -14.87
N ARG A 20 -5.49 -2.29 -14.89
CA ARG A 20 -4.83 -0.99 -15.00
C ARG A 20 -3.87 -0.98 -16.19
N PRO A 21 -3.47 0.20 -16.70
CA PRO A 21 -2.52 0.31 -17.82
C PRO A 21 -1.15 -0.32 -17.55
N LEU A 22 -0.73 -0.38 -16.28
CA LEU A 22 0.53 -0.97 -15.84
C LEU A 22 0.27 -1.94 -14.69
N SER A 23 0.98 -3.08 -14.71
CA SER A 23 0.98 -4.01 -13.58
C SER A 23 1.77 -3.42 -12.41
N GLN A 24 1.27 -3.63 -11.20
CA GLN A 24 1.95 -3.24 -9.98
C GLN A 24 1.78 -4.33 -8.93
N LEU A 25 2.88 -4.69 -8.29
CA LEU A 25 2.90 -5.62 -7.17
C LEU A 25 3.25 -4.85 -5.90
N GLU A 26 2.36 -4.92 -4.91
CA GLU A 26 2.58 -4.36 -3.59
C GLU A 26 2.88 -5.50 -2.62
N VAL A 27 4.00 -5.38 -1.91
CA VAL A 27 4.51 -6.37 -0.95
C VAL A 27 4.90 -5.71 0.36
N SER A 28 4.80 -6.43 1.46
CA SER A 28 5.32 -5.96 2.74
C SER A 28 6.87 -5.99 2.77
N ARG A 29 7.48 -5.44 3.81
CA ARG A 29 8.93 -5.53 3.98
C ARG A 29 9.33 -6.98 4.30
N ALA A 30 8.54 -7.69 5.09
CA ALA A 30 8.75 -9.12 5.35
C ALA A 30 8.71 -9.96 4.06
N ASP A 31 7.74 -9.70 3.17
CA ASP A 31 7.64 -10.38 1.88
C ASP A 31 8.90 -10.22 1.03
N CYS A 32 9.52 -9.04 1.06
CA CYS A 32 10.78 -8.79 0.37
C CYS A 32 11.90 -9.74 0.83
N PHE A 33 12.01 -10.02 2.14
CA PHE A 33 12.99 -10.96 2.68
C PHE A 33 12.71 -12.42 2.31
N THR A 34 11.42 -12.79 2.19
CA THR A 34 11.00 -14.12 1.74
C THR A 34 11.30 -14.34 0.27
N LEU A 35 10.96 -13.35 -0.56
CA LEU A 35 11.17 -13.40 -2.01
C LEU A 35 12.64 -13.16 -2.41
N GLY A 36 13.43 -12.50 -1.55
CA GLY A 36 14.80 -12.09 -1.88
C GLY A 36 14.85 -10.91 -2.84
N ILE A 37 13.87 -10.02 -2.79
CA ILE A 37 13.78 -8.83 -3.63
C ILE A 37 14.03 -7.56 -2.82
N LYS A 38 14.49 -6.50 -3.49
CA LYS A 38 14.60 -5.17 -2.90
C LYS A 38 13.54 -4.27 -3.53
N ALA A 39 12.46 -4.01 -2.79
CA ALA A 39 11.41 -3.08 -3.20
C ALA A 39 11.49 -1.77 -2.39
N PRO A 40 11.43 -0.60 -3.03
CA PRO A 40 11.38 0.69 -2.33
C PRO A 40 9.98 0.95 -1.75
N VAL A 41 9.90 1.81 -0.74
CA VAL A 41 8.61 2.34 -0.25
C VAL A 41 8.14 3.44 -1.20
N ARG A 42 6.96 3.28 -1.80
CA ARG A 42 6.45 4.19 -2.84
C ARG A 42 4.93 4.34 -2.77
N GLU A 43 4.44 5.46 -3.29
CA GLU A 43 3.02 5.60 -3.60
C GLU A 43 2.66 4.78 -4.83
N SER A 44 1.41 4.32 -4.90
CA SER A 44 0.90 3.57 -6.05
C SER A 44 1.08 4.37 -7.35
N GLY A 45 1.71 3.76 -8.36
CA GLY A 45 2.07 4.37 -9.64
C GLY A 45 3.50 4.92 -9.73
N GLN A 46 4.21 5.12 -8.61
CA GLN A 46 5.61 5.58 -8.62
C GLN A 46 6.58 4.40 -8.76
N LEU A 47 6.69 3.89 -9.99
CA LEU A 47 7.36 2.61 -10.28
C LEU A 47 8.80 2.75 -10.78
N GLU A 48 9.32 3.96 -10.95
CA GLU A 48 10.70 4.16 -11.40
C GLU A 48 11.73 3.59 -10.40
N ASN A 49 12.66 2.78 -10.92
CA ASN A 49 13.69 2.09 -10.13
C ASN A 49 13.11 1.22 -8.99
N ALA A 50 11.91 0.66 -9.22
CA ALA A 50 11.27 -0.25 -8.29
C ALA A 50 11.81 -1.68 -8.42
N GLY A 51 11.33 -2.57 -7.54
CA GLY A 51 11.72 -3.98 -7.55
C GLY A 51 11.18 -4.73 -8.77
N SER A 52 11.67 -5.96 -8.95
CA SER A 52 11.26 -6.88 -10.02
C SER A 52 10.88 -8.23 -9.42
N ALA A 53 9.96 -8.94 -10.05
CA ALA A 53 9.52 -10.28 -9.64
C ALA A 53 8.90 -11.03 -10.82
N LEU A 54 8.81 -12.36 -10.72
CA LEU A 54 8.07 -13.18 -11.69
C LEU A 54 6.66 -13.45 -11.15
N LEU A 55 5.64 -13.18 -11.95
CA LEU A 55 4.26 -13.58 -11.65
C LEU A 55 3.92 -14.85 -12.42
N ILE A 56 3.36 -15.83 -11.73
CA ILE A 56 2.88 -17.09 -12.32
C ILE A 56 1.38 -17.19 -12.07
N GLY A 57 0.62 -17.26 -13.17
CA GLY A 57 -0.81 -17.51 -13.21
C GLY A 57 -1.13 -18.90 -13.79
N PRO A 58 -2.42 -19.27 -13.86
CA PRO A 58 -2.83 -20.58 -14.35
C PRO A 58 -2.51 -20.80 -15.85
N ALA A 59 -2.38 -19.73 -16.63
CA ALA A 59 -2.18 -19.78 -18.08
C ALA A 59 -0.75 -19.40 -18.53
N GLY A 60 0.17 -19.16 -17.60
CA GLY A 60 1.53 -18.75 -17.94
C GLY A 60 2.16 -17.85 -16.87
N HIS A 61 3.21 -17.14 -17.27
CA HIS A 61 3.95 -16.25 -16.39
C HIS A 61 4.30 -14.93 -17.09
N VAL A 62 4.60 -13.91 -16.29
CA VAL A 62 5.10 -12.61 -16.77
C VAL A 62 6.15 -12.07 -15.81
N GLU A 63 7.23 -11.53 -16.36
CA GLU A 63 8.25 -10.83 -15.58
C GLU A 63 7.83 -9.38 -15.36
N LEU A 64 7.81 -8.97 -14.10
CA LEU A 64 7.67 -7.58 -13.70
C LEU A 64 9.06 -6.96 -13.63
N HIS A 65 9.31 -5.99 -14.49
CA HIS A 65 10.50 -5.14 -14.43
C HIS A 65 10.13 -3.78 -13.84
N SER A 66 10.77 -3.41 -12.73
CA SER A 66 10.54 -2.12 -12.06
C SER A 66 9.06 -1.86 -11.73
N GLN A 67 8.36 -2.85 -11.16
CA GLN A 67 6.92 -2.79 -10.89
C GLN A 67 6.55 -3.33 -9.48
N VAL A 68 7.55 -3.54 -8.62
CA VAL A 68 7.35 -4.08 -7.26
C VAL A 68 7.71 -3.05 -6.20
N ILE A 69 6.78 -2.71 -5.32
CA ILE A 69 6.95 -1.69 -4.28
C ILE A 69 6.49 -2.21 -2.91
N CYS A 70 7.01 -1.61 -1.84
CA CYS A 70 6.33 -1.59 -0.56
C CYS A 70 5.37 -0.39 -0.55
N ALA A 71 4.11 -0.62 -0.21
CA ALA A 71 3.10 0.42 -0.26
C ALA A 71 3.41 1.51 0.78
N ARG A 72 3.44 2.77 0.35
CA ARG A 72 3.51 3.91 1.27
C ARG A 72 2.12 4.17 1.83
N ARG A 73 1.99 4.28 3.16
CA ARG A 73 0.75 4.67 3.82
C ARG A 73 0.16 5.98 3.30
N HIS A 74 -1.15 6.00 3.12
CA HIS A 74 -1.87 7.15 2.58
C HIS A 74 -3.35 7.12 2.97
N ILE A 75 -4.02 8.26 2.82
CA ILE A 75 -5.47 8.37 3.00
C ILE A 75 -6.09 8.70 1.66
N HIS A 76 -7.06 7.92 1.23
CA HIS A 76 -7.97 8.27 0.16
C HIS A 76 -9.06 9.20 0.72
N MET A 77 -9.37 10.27 -0.01
CA MET A 77 -10.43 11.23 0.34
C MET A 77 -11.17 11.69 -0.91
N SER A 78 -12.48 11.93 -0.79
CA SER A 78 -13.19 12.76 -1.76
C SER A 78 -12.80 14.24 -1.58
N PRO A 79 -13.03 15.12 -2.58
CA PRO A 79 -12.82 16.56 -2.37
C PRO A 79 -13.69 17.16 -1.25
N GLN A 80 -14.84 16.55 -0.95
CA GLN A 80 -15.69 16.96 0.15
C GLN A 80 -15.03 16.62 1.50
N ASP A 81 -14.54 15.40 1.67
CA ASP A 81 -13.86 14.98 2.91
C ASP A 81 -12.62 15.83 3.16
N ALA A 82 -11.83 16.07 2.11
CA ALA A 82 -10.63 16.91 2.17
C ALA A 82 -10.97 18.34 2.65
N ARG A 83 -12.07 18.94 2.15
CA ARG A 83 -12.54 20.25 2.63
C ARG A 83 -13.02 20.20 4.08
N GLN A 84 -13.76 19.17 4.46
CA GLN A 84 -14.28 19.03 5.84
C GLN A 84 -13.15 18.85 6.86
N LEU A 85 -12.10 18.13 6.47
CA LEU A 85 -10.91 17.89 7.30
C LEU A 85 -9.84 18.97 7.13
N ASN A 86 -10.08 19.98 6.29
CA ASN A 86 -9.16 21.08 6.00
C ASN A 86 -7.76 20.62 5.54
N VAL A 87 -7.72 19.63 4.65
CA VAL A 87 -6.48 19.10 4.05
C VAL A 87 -6.53 19.17 2.54
N SER A 88 -5.37 19.05 1.89
CA SER A 88 -5.21 19.14 0.44
C SER A 88 -4.51 17.91 -0.15
N ASN A 89 -4.71 17.68 -1.45
CA ASN A 89 -4.04 16.59 -2.16
C ASN A 89 -2.51 16.73 -2.10
N GLY A 90 -1.81 15.65 -1.75
CA GLY A 90 -0.36 15.61 -1.58
C GLY A 90 0.13 16.12 -0.22
N GLN A 91 -0.75 16.67 0.62
CA GLN A 91 -0.39 17.07 1.98
C GLN A 91 0.01 15.84 2.81
N LYS A 92 1.01 16.02 3.66
CA LYS A 92 1.39 15.03 4.67
C LYS A 92 0.76 15.39 6.00
N VAL A 93 0.16 14.40 6.64
CA VAL A 93 -0.57 14.53 7.90
C VAL A 93 -0.14 13.43 8.87
N SER A 94 -0.55 13.56 10.13
CA SER A 94 -0.40 12.48 11.11
C SER A 94 -1.74 11.80 11.38
N VAL A 95 -1.72 10.48 11.57
CA VAL A 95 -2.91 9.69 11.90
C VAL A 95 -2.66 8.92 13.18
N ARG A 96 -3.55 9.02 14.16
CA ARG A 96 -3.45 8.30 15.42
C ARG A 96 -4.41 7.13 15.46
N SER A 97 -3.89 5.95 15.76
CA SER A 97 -4.69 4.78 16.10
C SER A 97 -5.13 4.79 17.56
N ASN A 98 -6.03 3.90 17.92
CA ASN A 98 -6.51 3.71 19.29
C ASN A 98 -6.16 2.29 19.78
N GLY A 99 -6.26 2.06 21.10
CA GLY A 99 -6.09 0.73 21.70
C GLY A 99 -4.71 0.51 22.32
N GLU A 100 -4.44 -0.73 22.75
CA GLU A 100 -3.25 -1.08 23.55
C GLU A 100 -1.92 -0.85 22.83
N ARG A 101 -1.92 -0.99 21.49
CA ARG A 101 -0.77 -0.71 20.63
C ARG A 101 -0.94 0.59 19.86
N GLN A 102 -1.54 1.59 20.49
CA GLN A 102 -1.74 2.90 19.88
C GLN A 102 -0.42 3.48 19.34
N LEU A 103 -0.47 3.98 18.10
CA LEU A 103 0.62 4.64 17.41
C LEU A 103 0.12 5.95 16.80
N THR A 104 1.06 6.86 16.54
CA THR A 104 0.85 7.98 15.62
C THR A 104 1.68 7.70 14.37
N PHE A 105 1.03 7.63 13.22
CA PHE A 105 1.64 7.48 11.91
C PHE A 105 1.86 8.87 11.33
N ASP A 106 3.10 9.34 11.30
CA ASP A 106 3.46 10.59 10.63
C ASP A 106 3.59 10.41 9.11
N GLU A 107 3.85 11.47 8.34
CA GLU A 107 4.19 11.36 6.92
C GLU A 107 3.14 10.61 6.06
N VAL A 108 1.87 10.61 6.48
CA VAL A 108 0.76 9.98 5.78
C VAL A 108 0.33 10.89 4.64
N VAL A 109 0.37 10.40 3.40
CA VAL A 109 0.03 11.22 2.23
C VAL A 109 -1.49 11.27 2.04
N VAL A 110 -2.06 12.47 1.93
CA VAL A 110 -3.46 12.67 1.53
C VAL A 110 -3.58 12.59 0.02
N ARG A 111 -4.48 11.74 -0.48
CA ARG A 111 -4.78 11.61 -1.91
C ARG A 111 -6.25 11.92 -2.14
N VAL A 112 -6.53 12.97 -2.92
CA VAL A 112 -7.89 13.46 -3.14
C VAL A 112 -8.32 13.18 -4.58
N ARG A 113 -9.41 12.44 -4.76
CA ARG A 113 -10.04 12.18 -6.06
C ARG A 113 -11.55 12.00 -5.91
N ASP A 114 -12.31 12.29 -6.95
CA ASP A 114 -13.78 12.18 -6.93
C ASP A 114 -14.30 10.75 -6.73
N ASP A 115 -13.52 9.75 -7.13
CA ASP A 115 -13.86 8.33 -7.04
C ASP A 115 -13.31 7.65 -5.77
N PHE A 116 -12.80 8.43 -4.82
CA PHE A 116 -12.27 7.94 -3.54
C PHE A 116 -13.27 8.05 -2.41
N ALA A 117 -13.30 7.00 -1.57
CA ALA A 117 -13.95 7.02 -0.27
C ALA A 117 -12.91 7.35 0.82
N LEU A 118 -13.35 8.00 1.90
CA LEU A 118 -12.49 8.30 3.05
C LEU A 118 -11.98 7.01 3.70
N GLU A 119 -10.70 6.68 3.47
CA GLU A 119 -10.11 5.43 3.95
C GLU A 119 -8.60 5.57 4.15
N PHE A 120 -8.10 5.11 5.30
CA PHE A 120 -6.67 5.06 5.61
C PHE A 120 -6.07 3.71 5.20
N HIS A 121 -5.16 3.74 4.22
CA HIS A 121 -4.51 2.57 3.64
C HIS A 121 -3.12 2.40 4.25
N ILE A 122 -2.91 1.25 4.90
CA ILE A 122 -1.65 0.79 5.47
C ILE A 122 -1.45 -0.68 5.12
N ASP A 123 -0.20 -1.15 5.14
CA ASP A 123 0.06 -2.57 4.96
C ASP A 123 -0.24 -3.39 6.23
N THR A 124 -0.19 -4.72 6.09
CA THR A 124 -0.47 -5.64 7.20
C THR A 124 0.52 -5.51 8.35
N GLU A 125 1.79 -5.17 8.09
CA GLU A 125 2.80 -5.02 9.14
C GLU A 125 2.53 -3.75 9.96
N GLU A 126 2.21 -2.64 9.28
CA GLU A 126 1.80 -1.38 9.92
C GLU A 126 0.52 -1.56 10.74
N ALA A 127 -0.49 -2.27 10.21
CA ALA A 127 -1.72 -2.57 10.93
C ALA A 127 -1.47 -3.40 12.19
N ASN A 128 -0.68 -4.48 12.08
CA ASN A 128 -0.32 -5.34 13.20
C ASN A 128 0.49 -4.59 14.27
N ALA A 129 1.39 -3.70 13.86
CA ALA A 129 2.17 -2.87 14.78
C ALA A 129 1.28 -1.94 15.63
N ALA A 130 0.19 -1.44 15.04
CA ALA A 130 -0.78 -0.57 15.69
C ALA A 130 -1.98 -1.30 16.33
N GLY A 131 -2.06 -2.64 16.22
CA GLY A 131 -3.21 -3.41 16.69
C GLY A 131 -4.51 -3.15 15.90
N LEU A 132 -4.41 -2.71 14.65
CA LEU A 132 -5.54 -2.39 13.79
C LEU A 132 -6.01 -3.58 12.95
N LYS A 133 -7.28 -3.54 12.56
CA LYS A 133 -7.92 -4.45 11.60
C LYS A 133 -8.86 -3.65 10.70
N ASN A 134 -9.30 -4.25 9.59
CA ASN A 134 -10.26 -3.60 8.69
C ASN A 134 -11.51 -3.13 9.45
N GLY A 135 -11.96 -1.91 9.14
CA GLY A 135 -13.09 -1.27 9.79
C GLY A 135 -12.76 -0.55 11.12
N ALA A 136 -11.52 -0.62 11.60
CA ALA A 136 -11.10 0.17 12.75
C ALA A 136 -11.08 1.67 12.43
N GLN A 137 -11.48 2.50 13.39
CA GLN A 137 -11.45 3.95 13.26
C GLN A 137 -10.13 4.52 13.79
N VAL A 138 -9.65 5.55 13.11
CA VAL A 138 -8.43 6.30 13.43
C VAL A 138 -8.74 7.79 13.38
N THR A 139 -7.89 8.60 14.00
CA THR A 139 -8.07 10.04 14.10
C THR A 139 -7.00 10.76 13.29
N LEU A 140 -7.41 11.66 12.41
CA LEU A 140 -6.49 12.61 11.75
C LEU A 140 -6.00 13.64 12.79
N ILE A 141 -4.69 13.85 12.84
CA ILE A 141 -4.04 14.80 13.75
C ILE A 141 -3.12 15.70 12.93
N GLY A 142 -3.44 16.99 12.87
CA GLY A 142 -2.66 17.98 12.12
C GLY A 142 -3.31 18.33 10.79
#